data_AF-A0A3N4AN01-F1
#
_entry.id   AF-A0A3N4AN01-F1
#
_cell.length_a   1.000
_cell.length_b   1.000
_cell.length_c   1.000
_cell.angle_alpha   90.00
_cell.angle_beta   90.00
_cell.angle_gamma   90.00
#
_symmetry.space_group_name_H-M   'P 1'
#
loop_
_entity.id
_entity.type
_entity.pdbx_description
1 polymer ?
#
loop_
_entity_poly.entity_id
_entity_poly.type
_entity_poly.pdbx_seq_one_letter_code
_entity_poly.pdbx_strand_id
1 'polypeptide(L)'
;MAVQRFATTAERQQRVTKRAWDAFELEQKGRLAFERRLREKGVVAEAAPVVFEDKPQWVCQVCGWIYDETVGDPDSGIPPGTRFEDIPDDWMCPECLVTKEDFVLLSV
;
A
#
# COMPACT_ATOMS: atom_id res chain seq x y z
N MET A 1 -36.37 56.89 6.38
CA MET A 1 -36.84 55.50 6.53
C MET A 1 -35.85 54.57 5.84
N ALA A 2 -34.96 53.92 6.60
CA ALA A 2 -33.94 53.02 6.06
C ALA A 2 -34.39 51.57 6.27
N VAL A 3 -34.82 50.91 5.19
CA VAL A 3 -35.22 49.51 5.20
C VAL A 3 -33.96 48.66 5.22
N GLN A 4 -33.52 48.22 6.41
CA GLN A 4 -32.44 47.27 6.55
C GLN A 4 -32.84 45.96 5.85
N ARG A 5 -32.12 45.62 4.78
CA ARG A 5 -32.28 44.36 4.04
C ARG A 5 -31.82 43.20 4.93
N PHE A 6 -32.77 42.46 5.51
CA PHE A 6 -32.50 41.19 6.18
C PHE A 6 -32.12 40.16 5.11
N ALA A 7 -30.81 39.85 5.03
CA ALA A 7 -30.33 38.72 4.24
C ALA A 7 -31.02 37.45 4.74
N THR A 8 -31.61 36.69 3.83
CA THR A 8 -32.33 35.47 4.17
C THR A 8 -31.36 34.45 4.77
N THR A 9 -31.84 33.61 5.69
CA THR A 9 -31.02 32.57 6.35
C THR A 9 -30.31 31.67 5.34
N ALA A 10 -30.92 31.46 4.16
CA ALA A 10 -30.36 30.71 3.04
C ALA A 10 -29.10 31.36 2.43
N GLU A 11 -29.06 32.68 2.26
CA GLU A 11 -27.89 33.40 1.72
C GLU A 11 -26.72 33.42 2.71
N ARG A 12 -27.02 33.42 4.02
CA ARG A 12 -26.00 33.31 5.07
C ARG A 12 -25.44 31.88 5.16
N GLN A 13 -26.29 30.85 4.98
CA GLN A 13 -25.86 29.45 4.91
C GLN A 13 -24.98 29.17 3.68
N GLN A 14 -25.36 29.67 2.50
CA GLN A 14 -24.56 29.52 1.27
C GLN A 14 -23.17 30.16 1.36
N ARG A 15 -23.03 31.26 2.11
CA ARG A 15 -21.73 31.93 2.29
C ARG A 15 -20.80 31.16 3.25
N VAL A 16 -21.37 30.47 4.23
CA VAL A 16 -20.64 29.59 5.16
C VAL A 16 -20.22 28.31 4.45
N THR A 17 -21.10 27.69 3.64
CA THR A 17 -20.76 26.49 2.89
C THR A 17 -19.75 26.78 1.78
N LYS A 18 -19.85 27.92 1.09
CA LYS A 18 -18.86 28.30 0.05
C LYS A 18 -17.46 28.52 0.64
N ARG A 19 -17.33 29.25 1.75
CA ARG A 19 -16.02 29.45 2.40
C ARG A 19 -15.41 28.16 2.95
N ALA A 20 -16.24 27.27 3.48
CA ALA A 20 -15.81 25.95 3.93
C ALA A 20 -15.40 25.07 2.73
N TRP A 21 -16.09 25.17 1.60
CA TRP A 21 -15.77 24.44 0.38
C TRP A 21 -14.49 24.98 -0.29
N ASP A 22 -14.31 26.31 -0.35
CA ASP A 22 -13.10 26.95 -0.87
C ASP A 22 -11.88 26.57 -0.02
N ALA A 23 -12.03 26.50 1.31
CA ALA A 23 -10.99 26.03 2.24
C ALA A 23 -10.66 24.55 2.04
N PHE A 24 -11.67 23.69 1.93
CA PHE A 24 -11.51 22.28 1.62
C PHE A 24 -10.83 22.07 0.26
N GLU A 25 -11.22 22.81 -0.78
CA GLU A 25 -10.62 22.72 -2.11
C GLU A 25 -9.14 23.15 -2.11
N LEU A 26 -8.78 24.15 -1.29
CA LEU A 26 -7.39 24.54 -1.06
C LEU A 26 -6.59 23.46 -0.33
N GLU A 27 -7.18 22.77 0.66
CA GLU A 27 -6.57 21.60 1.31
C GLU A 27 -6.39 20.43 0.33
N GLN A 28 -7.41 20.13 -0.50
CA GLN A 28 -7.32 19.10 -1.54
C GLN A 28 -6.25 19.46 -2.60
N LYS A 29 -6.19 20.73 -3.03
CA LYS A 29 -5.15 21.22 -3.96
C LYS A 29 -3.75 21.15 -3.34
N GLY A 30 -3.63 21.42 -2.03
CA GLY A 30 -2.39 21.23 -1.28
C GLY A 30 -1.92 19.77 -1.30
N ARG A 31 -2.85 18.82 -1.10
CA ARG A 31 -2.56 17.39 -1.20
C ARG A 31 -2.13 16.99 -2.62
N LEU A 32 -2.86 17.43 -3.65
CA LEU A 32 -2.52 17.14 -5.05
C LEU A 32 -1.17 17.76 -5.47
N ALA A 33 -0.85 18.96 -4.97
CA ALA A 33 0.46 19.60 -5.21
C ALA A 33 1.60 18.86 -4.48
N PHE A 34 1.33 18.35 -3.28
CA PHE A 34 2.25 17.50 -2.54
C PHE A 34 2.49 16.16 -3.24
N GLU A 35 1.43 15.48 -3.70
CA GLU A 35 1.49 14.24 -4.49
C GLU A 35 2.28 14.45 -5.80
N ARG A 36 2.01 15.54 -6.53
CA ARG A 36 2.78 15.88 -7.74
C ARG A 36 4.26 16.10 -7.44
N ARG A 37 4.59 16.79 -6.34
CA ARG A 37 5.98 17.03 -5.92
C ARG A 37 6.68 15.75 -5.47
N LEU A 38 5.97 14.82 -4.84
CA LEU A 38 6.49 13.50 -4.51
C LEU A 38 6.75 12.67 -5.77
N ARG A 39 5.87 12.75 -6.78
CA ARG A 39 6.08 12.13 -8.11
C ARG A 39 7.29 12.69 -8.84
N GLU A 40 7.46 14.01 -8.83
CA GLU A 40 8.61 14.68 -9.44
C GLU A 40 9.93 14.37 -8.72
N LYS A 41 9.90 14.14 -7.40
CA LYS A 41 11.08 13.76 -6.60
C LYS A 41 11.34 12.25 -6.56
N GLY A 42 10.49 11.43 -7.20
CA GLY A 42 10.61 9.96 -7.17
C GLY A 42 10.45 9.34 -5.78
N VAL A 43 9.83 10.05 -4.83
CA VAL A 43 9.62 9.60 -3.43
C VAL A 43 8.14 9.27 -3.17
N VAL A 44 7.32 9.20 -4.22
CA VAL A 44 6.13 8.36 -4.13
C VAL A 44 6.63 6.93 -3.94
N ALA A 45 6.71 6.53 -2.68
CA ALA A 45 6.28 5.22 -2.27
C ALA A 45 4.79 5.08 -2.64
N GLU A 46 4.49 5.09 -3.94
CA GLU A 46 3.62 4.08 -4.49
C GLU A 46 4.25 2.80 -3.96
N ALA A 47 3.60 2.14 -2.99
CA ALA A 47 4.05 0.93 -2.31
C ALA A 47 4.98 0.20 -3.29
N ALA A 48 6.30 0.25 -3.02
CA ALA A 48 7.34 -0.15 -3.98
C ALA A 48 6.79 -1.35 -4.71
N PRO A 49 6.64 -1.30 -6.06
CA PRO A 49 5.75 -2.22 -6.76
C PRO A 49 6.02 -3.56 -6.13
N VAL A 50 5.06 -4.05 -5.33
CA VAL A 50 5.04 -5.45 -5.00
C VAL A 50 4.83 -5.99 -6.41
N VAL A 51 5.95 -6.35 -7.03
CA VAL A 51 6.00 -6.67 -8.44
C VAL A 51 5.20 -7.95 -8.43
N PHE A 52 3.90 -7.81 -8.71
CA PHE A 52 3.01 -8.91 -9.00
C PHE A 52 3.42 -9.41 -10.38
N GLU A 53 4.67 -9.85 -10.50
CA GLU A 53 5.00 -10.85 -11.48
C GLU A 53 4.22 -12.08 -11.00
N ASP A 54 3.32 -12.59 -11.83
CA ASP A 54 2.40 -13.70 -11.54
C ASP A 54 3.17 -15.00 -11.26
N LYS A 55 3.99 -15.02 -10.22
CA LYS A 55 4.74 -16.16 -9.73
C LYS A 55 4.18 -16.54 -8.36
N PRO A 56 4.09 -17.84 -8.09
CA PRO A 56 3.55 -18.32 -6.84
C PRO A 56 4.43 -17.88 -5.68
N GLN A 57 3.88 -17.04 -4.79
CA GLN A 57 4.51 -16.67 -3.53
C GLN A 57 3.92 -17.51 -2.39
N TRP A 58 4.77 -17.88 -1.43
CA TRP A 58 4.37 -18.71 -0.29
C TRP A 58 4.59 -17.95 1.01
N VAL A 59 3.61 -17.94 1.89
CA VAL A 59 3.71 -17.26 3.19
C VAL A 59 3.74 -18.27 4.32
N CYS A 60 4.70 -18.13 5.22
CA CYS A 60 4.74 -18.88 6.47
C CYS A 60 3.58 -18.44 7.36
N GLN A 61 2.71 -19.36 7.75
CA GLN A 61 1.57 -19.04 8.61
C GLN A 61 1.96 -18.72 10.06
N VAL A 62 3.17 -19.09 10.48
CA VAL A 62 3.66 -18.92 11.85
C VAL A 62 4.25 -17.54 12.08
N CYS A 63 5.13 -17.08 11.18
CA CYS A 63 5.81 -15.78 11.33
C CYS A 63 5.40 -14.73 10.29
N GLY A 64 4.74 -15.11 9.20
CA GLY A 64 4.36 -14.20 8.12
C GLY A 64 5.46 -13.92 7.10
N TRP A 65 6.58 -14.65 7.13
CA TRP A 65 7.64 -14.52 6.13
C TRP A 65 7.17 -14.99 4.74
N ILE A 66 7.55 -14.27 3.69
CA ILE A 66 7.13 -14.55 2.31
C ILE A 66 8.32 -15.11 1.53
N TYR A 67 8.18 -16.34 1.07
CA TYR A 67 9.07 -16.97 0.10
C TYR A 67 8.66 -16.57 -1.32
N ASP A 68 9.61 -15.98 -2.05
CA ASP A 68 9.47 -15.64 -3.46
C ASP A 68 10.35 -16.56 -4.30
N GLU A 69 9.76 -17.31 -5.22
CA GLU A 69 10.50 -18.24 -6.10
C GLU A 69 11.54 -17.54 -6.98
N THR A 70 11.38 -16.25 -7.30
CA THR A 70 12.36 -15.50 -8.10
C THR A 70 13.63 -15.18 -7.32
N VAL A 71 13.47 -14.92 -6.02
CA VAL A 71 14.57 -14.57 -5.12
C VAL A 71 15.19 -15.84 -4.55
N GLY A 72 14.37 -16.86 -4.29
CA GLY A 72 14.76 -18.05 -3.55
C GLY A 72 15.13 -17.70 -2.11
N ASP A 73 16.01 -18.53 -1.53
CA ASP A 73 16.63 -18.29 -0.23
C ASP A 73 18.12 -18.64 -0.30
N PRO A 74 18.97 -17.75 -0.86
CA PRO A 74 20.39 -18.02 -1.02
C PRO A 74 21.12 -18.27 0.30
N ASP A 75 20.62 -17.71 1.41
CA ASP A 75 21.20 -17.84 2.73
C ASP A 75 21.04 -19.28 3.29
N SER A 76 19.91 -19.94 3.01
CA SER A 76 19.70 -21.35 3.34
C SER A 76 20.11 -22.32 2.22
N GLY A 77 20.71 -21.81 1.13
CA GLY A 77 21.20 -22.62 0.01
C GLY A 77 20.16 -22.93 -1.09
N ILE A 78 19.04 -22.23 -1.11
CA ILE A 78 18.01 -22.33 -2.15
C ILE A 78 18.25 -21.25 -3.21
N PRO A 79 18.68 -21.60 -4.44
CA PRO A 79 18.99 -20.60 -5.45
C PRO A 79 17.74 -19.84 -5.93
N PRO A 80 17.92 -18.62 -6.46
CA PRO A 80 16.84 -17.89 -7.11
C PRO A 80 16.28 -18.69 -8.30
N GLY A 81 14.95 -18.68 -8.45
CA GLY A 81 14.22 -19.44 -9.48
C GLY A 81 13.83 -20.86 -9.06
N THR A 82 14.09 -21.27 -7.83
CA THR A 82 13.65 -22.58 -7.31
C THR A 82 12.16 -22.52 -7.00
N ARG A 83 11.40 -23.52 -7.45
CA ARG A 83 9.99 -23.64 -7.07
C ARG A 83 9.89 -24.09 -5.63
N PHE A 84 8.86 -23.63 -4.92
CA PHE A 84 8.64 -24.08 -3.55
C PHE A 84 8.47 -25.60 -3.47
N GLU A 85 7.82 -26.22 -4.45
CA GLU A 85 7.66 -27.68 -4.55
C GLU A 85 9.00 -28.43 -4.61
N ASP A 86 10.04 -27.84 -5.21
CA ASP A 86 11.36 -28.46 -5.39
C ASP A 86 12.27 -28.32 -4.13
N ILE A 87 11.85 -27.55 -3.13
CA ILE A 87 12.61 -27.38 -1.88
C ILE A 87 12.53 -28.67 -1.04
N PRO A 88 13.66 -29.16 -0.49
CA PRO A 88 13.68 -30.32 0.41
C PRO A 88 12.79 -30.13 1.65
N ASP A 89 12.16 -31.20 2.15
CA ASP A 89 11.32 -31.14 3.36
C ASP A 89 12.10 -30.80 4.64
N ASP A 90 13.42 -31.00 4.63
CA ASP A 90 14.33 -30.63 5.73
C ASP A 90 14.63 -29.13 5.78
N TRP A 91 14.22 -28.37 4.75
CA TRP A 91 14.36 -26.91 4.76
C TRP A 91 13.41 -26.29 5.78
N MET A 92 13.93 -25.30 6.50
CA MET A 92 13.23 -24.59 7.56
C MET A 92 13.17 -23.10 7.24
N CYS A 93 12.09 -22.46 7.66
CA CYS A 93 11.93 -21.01 7.52
C CYS A 93 13.12 -20.27 8.18
N PRO A 94 13.80 -19.34 7.48
CA PRO A 94 14.96 -18.64 8.02
C PRO A 94 14.63 -17.74 9.22
N GLU A 95 13.37 -17.30 9.35
CA GLU A 95 12.92 -16.42 10.44
C GLU A 95 12.47 -17.18 11.69
N CYS A 96 11.82 -18.34 11.54
CA CYS A 96 11.16 -19.01 12.67
C CYS A 96 11.43 -20.52 12.79
N LEU A 97 12.22 -21.08 11.87
CA LEU A 97 12.69 -22.48 11.88
C LEU A 97 11.58 -23.55 11.84
N VAL A 98 10.39 -23.18 11.38
CA VAL A 98 9.33 -24.16 11.09
C VAL A 98 9.54 -24.79 9.72
N THR A 99 8.96 -25.96 9.52
CA THR A 99 9.11 -26.73 8.28
C THR A 99 8.28 -26.16 7.13
N LYS A 100 8.53 -26.67 5.92
CA LYS A 100 7.80 -26.34 4.69
C LYS A 100 6.28 -26.52 4.80
N GLU A 101 5.80 -27.41 5.68
CA GLU A 101 4.38 -27.72 5.86
C GLU A 101 3.55 -26.53 6.36
N ASP A 102 4.18 -25.59 7.08
CA ASP A 102 3.52 -24.41 7.65
C ASP A 102 3.39 -23.23 6.66
N PHE A 103 3.73 -23.45 5.39
CA PHE A 103 3.61 -22.44 4.33
C PHE A 103 2.35 -22.62 3.49
N VAL A 104 1.75 -21.50 3.11
CA VAL A 104 0.60 -21.47 2.20
C VAL A 104 0.82 -20.57 1.01
N LEU A 105 0.24 -20.98 -0.12
CA LEU A 105 0.26 -20.21 -1.35
C LEU A 105 -0.55 -18.92 -1.18
N LEU A 106 0.09 -17.77 -1.39
CA LEU A 106 -0.49 -16.43 -1.24
C LEU A 106 -1.21 -15.97 -2.52
N SER A 107 -0.74 -16.37 -3.70
CA SER A 107 -1.23 -15.89 -5.00
C SER A 107 -1.80 -17.03 -5.85
N VAL A 108 -3.10 -16.95 -6.14
CA VAL A 108 -3.86 -17.78 -7.10
C VAL A 108 -4.33 -16.88 -8.24
#